data_AF-A0A011U1U2-F1
#
_entry.id   AF-A0A011U1U2-F1
#
_cell.length_a   1.000
_cell.length_b   1.000
_cell.length_c   1.000
_cell.angle_alpha   90.00
_cell.angle_beta   90.00
_cell.angle_gamma   90.00
#
_symmetry.space_group_name_H-M   'P 1'
#
loop_
_entity.id
_entity.type
_entity.pdbx_description
1 polymer ?
#
loop_
_entity_poly.entity_id
_entity_poly.type
_entity_poly.pdbx_seq_one_letter_code
_entity_poly.pdbx_strand_id
1 'polypeptide(L)'
;MTPQTPRPRDPAPLDPTRLDLTADGAPIMWTVEETAAFLGLTRHTLDVWRSNRSGGPVYVKIAGNRIRYFPADVRDWLIAQRRGS
;
A
#
# COMPACT_ATOMS: atom_id res chain seq x y z
N MET A 1 26.33 4.73 3.75
CA MET A 1 25.45 5.69 3.04
C MET A 1 24.21 4.93 2.60
N THR A 2 23.21 4.78 3.48
CA THR A 2 21.95 4.12 3.12
C THR A 2 21.11 5.15 2.38
N PRO A 3 20.63 4.90 1.16
CA PRO A 3 19.79 5.86 0.47
C PRO A 3 18.53 6.09 1.32
N GLN A 4 18.36 7.32 1.81
CA GLN A 4 17.14 7.78 2.46
C GLN A 4 16.04 7.78 1.40
N THR A 5 15.26 6.71 1.36
CA THR A 5 14.07 6.62 0.51
C THR A 5 13.18 7.83 0.78
N PRO A 6 12.74 8.55 -0.27
CA PRO A 6 11.94 9.73 -0.08
C PRO A 6 10.65 9.44 0.68
N ARG A 7 10.39 10.21 1.76
CA ARG A 7 9.11 10.20 2.49
C ARG A 7 7.97 10.44 1.50
N PRO A 8 7.01 9.50 1.34
CA PRO A 8 5.78 9.81 0.62
C PRO A 8 5.07 10.95 1.38
N ARG A 9 4.61 11.96 0.64
CA ARG A 9 3.65 12.94 1.17
C ARG A 9 2.46 12.16 1.70
N ASP A 10 1.90 12.61 2.82
CA ASP A 10 0.65 12.10 3.37
C ASP A 10 -0.34 11.88 2.22
N PRO A 11 -0.70 10.62 1.89
CA PRO A 11 -1.56 10.35 0.75
C PRO A 11 -2.94 10.93 1.07
N ALA A 12 -3.54 11.53 0.05
CA ALA A 12 -4.85 12.19 0.12
C ALA A 12 -5.88 11.35 0.89
N PRO A 13 -6.85 12.00 1.57
CA PRO A 13 -7.92 11.30 2.28
C PRO A 13 -8.52 10.24 1.36
N LEU A 14 -8.63 9.02 1.88
CA LEU A 14 -9.10 7.81 1.20
C LEU A 14 -10.36 8.16 0.41
N ASP A 15 -10.27 8.29 -0.91
CA ASP A 15 -11.42 8.61 -1.74
C ASP A 15 -12.16 7.30 -2.04
N PRO A 16 -13.31 7.02 -1.40
CA PRO A 16 -13.99 5.73 -1.51
C PRO A 16 -14.57 5.49 -2.92
N THR A 17 -14.53 6.49 -3.80
CA THR A 17 -14.99 6.37 -5.18
C THR A 17 -13.95 5.71 -6.10
N ARG A 18 -12.69 5.59 -5.66
CA ARG A 18 -11.60 4.96 -6.44
C ARG A 18 -11.39 3.48 -6.10
N LEU A 19 -12.26 2.88 -5.30
CA LEU A 19 -12.15 1.48 -4.92
C LEU A 19 -12.19 0.60 -6.17
N ASP A 20 -11.15 -0.22 -6.38
CA ASP A 20 -11.24 -1.31 -7.36
C ASP A 20 -12.37 -2.23 -6.89
N LEU A 21 -13.43 -2.39 -7.67
CA LEU A 21 -14.56 -3.26 -7.34
C LEU A 21 -14.40 -4.58 -8.10
N THR A 22 -14.68 -5.71 -7.45
CA THR A 22 -14.85 -7.00 -8.14
C THR A 22 -16.17 -6.97 -8.92
N ALA A 23 -16.39 -7.94 -9.81
CA ALA A 23 -17.57 -8.01 -10.68
C ALA A 23 -18.89 -8.03 -9.88
N ASP A 24 -18.85 -8.51 -8.64
CA ASP A 24 -19.93 -8.54 -7.66
C ASP A 24 -20.11 -7.22 -6.85
N GLY A 25 -19.35 -6.16 -7.19
CA GLY A 25 -19.47 -4.85 -6.55
C GLY A 25 -18.82 -4.75 -5.18
N ALA A 26 -18.15 -5.80 -4.70
CA ALA A 26 -17.37 -5.72 -3.47
C ALA A 26 -16.01 -5.02 -3.71
N PRO A 27 -15.50 -4.25 -2.74
CA PRO A 27 -14.18 -3.64 -2.87
C PRO A 27 -13.08 -4.70 -2.82
N ILE A 28 -12.21 -4.68 -3.83
CA ILE A 28 -11.03 -5.55 -3.93
C ILE A 28 -10.01 -5.11 -2.89
N MET A 29 -9.71 -6.01 -1.97
CA MET A 29 -8.79 -5.78 -0.88
C MET A 29 -7.71 -6.85 -0.86
N TRP A 30 -6.47 -6.46 -1.13
CA TRP A 30 -5.32 -7.34 -1.03
C TRP A 30 -4.89 -7.56 0.42
N THR A 31 -4.51 -8.78 0.71
CA THR A 31 -3.69 -9.11 1.88
C THR A 31 -2.31 -8.46 1.77
N VAL A 32 -1.59 -8.47 2.89
CA VAL A 32 -0.16 -8.16 2.91
C VAL A 32 0.61 -9.03 1.90
N GLU A 33 0.25 -10.30 1.76
CA GLU A 33 0.95 -11.27 0.91
C GLU A 33 0.72 -10.97 -0.57
N GLU A 34 -0.52 -10.68 -0.97
CA GLU A 34 -0.85 -10.27 -2.33
C GLU A 34 -0.17 -8.95 -2.70
N THR A 35 -0.15 -7.99 -1.77
CA THR A 35 0.53 -6.70 -1.97
C THR A 35 2.04 -6.90 -2.12
N ALA A 36 2.64 -7.76 -1.31
CA ALA A 36 4.05 -8.11 -1.40
C ALA A 36 4.37 -8.75 -2.76
N ALA A 37 3.55 -9.73 -3.18
CA ALA A 37 3.70 -10.39 -4.48
C ALA A 37 3.58 -9.39 -5.64
N PHE A 38 2.60 -8.48 -5.59
CA PHE A 38 2.42 -7.45 -6.60
C PHE A 38 3.61 -6.49 -6.70
N LEU A 39 4.19 -6.09 -5.56
CA LEU A 39 5.36 -5.23 -5.51
C LEU A 39 6.69 -5.97 -5.79
N GLY A 40 6.66 -7.30 -5.92
CA GLY A 40 7.87 -8.12 -6.03
C GLY A 40 8.73 -8.15 -4.76
N LEU A 41 8.10 -7.94 -3.60
CA LEU A 41 8.76 -7.89 -2.28
C LEU A 41 8.37 -9.08 -1.41
N THR A 42 9.06 -9.25 -0.29
CA THR A 42 8.66 -10.21 0.73
C THR A 42 7.65 -9.59 1.70
N ARG A 43 6.77 -10.40 2.29
CA ARG A 43 5.89 -9.98 3.39
C ARG A 43 6.68 -9.32 4.53
N HIS A 44 7.89 -9.84 4.82
CA HIS A 44 8.76 -9.31 5.86
C HIS A 44 9.20 -7.87 5.57
N THR A 45 9.51 -7.55 4.30
CA THR A 45 9.84 -6.18 3.87
C THR A 45 8.70 -5.21 4.17
N LEU A 46 7.46 -5.56 3.84
CA LEU A 46 6.29 -4.74 4.18
C LEU A 46 6.08 -4.58 5.68
N ASP A 47 6.39 -5.62 6.46
CA ASP A 47 6.28 -5.59 7.91
C ASP A 47 7.32 -4.66 8.56
N VAL A 48 8.56 -4.69 8.05
CA VAL A 48 9.63 -3.75 8.43
C VAL A 48 9.25 -2.32 8.07
N TRP A 49 8.71 -2.07 6.87
CA TRP A 49 8.26 -0.74 6.46
C TRP A 49 7.14 -0.21 7.36
N ARG A 50 6.19 -1.07 7.74
CA ARG A 50 5.12 -0.74 8.70
C ARG A 50 5.68 -0.45 10.08
N SER A 51 6.58 -1.28 10.58
CA SER A 51 7.21 -1.13 11.90
C SER A 51 8.04 0.15 11.99
N ASN A 52 8.79 0.47 10.93
CA ASN A 52 9.60 1.68 10.84
C ASN A 52 8.78 2.92 10.46
N ARG A 53 7.44 2.80 10.29
CA ARG A 53 6.52 3.84 9.81
C ARG A 53 7.04 4.62 8.59
N SER A 54 7.82 3.96 7.73
CA SER A 54 8.58 4.64 6.69
C SER A 54 8.36 3.97 5.35
N GLY A 55 7.75 4.69 4.41
CA GLY A 55 7.81 4.38 2.99
C GLY A 55 6.98 3.19 2.52
N GLY A 56 5.88 2.84 3.18
CA GLY A 56 4.95 1.79 2.69
C GLY A 56 3.65 2.35 2.10
N PRO A 57 2.93 1.55 1.30
CA PRO A 57 1.61 1.92 0.78
C PRO A 57 0.56 2.03 1.89
N VAL A 58 -0.51 2.78 1.60
CA VAL A 58 -1.64 2.98 2.52
C VAL A 58 -2.31 1.65 2.81
N TYR A 59 -2.69 1.46 4.06
CA TYR A 59 -3.36 0.25 4.51
C TYR A 59 -4.55 0.56 5.39
N VAL A 60 -5.55 -0.32 5.33
CA VAL A 60 -6.74 -0.30 6.16
C VAL A 60 -6.65 -1.42 7.19
N LYS A 61 -6.93 -1.07 8.45
CA LYS A 61 -7.12 -2.05 9.52
C LYS A 61 -8.58 -2.52 9.51
N ILE A 62 -8.79 -3.78 9.19
CA ILE A 62 -10.09 -4.44 9.35
C ILE A 62 -10.14 -5.06 10.74
N ALA A 63 -11.31 -4.98 11.39
CA ALA A 63 -11.61 -5.43 12.75
C ALA A 63 -10.58 -6.42 13.34
N GLY A 64 -9.86 -5.97 14.36
CA GLY A 64 -8.74 -6.69 14.98
C GLY A 64 -7.39 -6.34 14.36
N ASN A 65 -6.57 -7.37 14.09
CA ASN A 65 -5.18 -7.23 13.64
C ASN A 65 -4.99 -7.53 12.14
N ARG A 66 -6.08 -7.50 11.35
CA ARG A 66 -6.04 -7.82 9.93
C ARG A 66 -5.81 -6.55 9.12
N ILE A 67 -4.71 -6.53 8.38
CA ILE A 67 -4.36 -5.43 7.49
C ILE A 67 -4.78 -5.78 6.07
N ARG A 68 -5.41 -4.82 5.39
CA ARG A 68 -5.77 -4.90 3.98
C ARG A 68 -5.22 -3.70 3.24
N TYR A 69 -4.94 -3.90 1.97
CA TYR A 69 -4.46 -2.88 1.05
C TYR A 69 -5.45 -2.77 -0.09
N PHE A 70 -5.74 -1.56 -0.53
CA PHE A 70 -6.44 -1.37 -1.79
C PHE A 70 -5.42 -1.37 -2.93
N PRO A 71 -5.69 -2.10 -4.03
CA PRO A 71 -4.82 -2.10 -5.18
C PRO A 71 -4.60 -0.68 -5.73
N ALA A 72 -5.64 0.15 -5.78
CA ALA A 72 -5.57 1.56 -6.17
C ALA A 72 -4.55 2.36 -5.35
N ASP A 73 -4.56 2.24 -4.03
CA ASP A 73 -3.62 2.93 -3.14
C ASP A 73 -2.19 2.42 -3.31
N VAL A 74 -2.02 1.11 -3.46
CA VAL A 74 -0.70 0.50 -3.70
C VAL A 74 -0.09 1.01 -5.01
N ARG A 75 -0.90 1.10 -6.07
CA ARG A 75 -0.51 1.66 -7.37
C ARG A 75 -0.20 3.15 -7.26
N ASP A 76 -1.04 3.92 -6.58
CA ASP A 76 -0.83 5.36 -6.40
C ASP A 76 0.45 5.65 -5.63
N TRP A 77 0.70 4.89 -4.55
CA TRP A 77 1.96 4.93 -3.81
C TRP A 77 3.17 4.62 -4.71
N LEU A 78 3.07 3.61 -5.59
CA LEU A 78 4.15 3.28 -6.53
C LEU A 78 4.41 4.42 -7.52
N ILE A 79 3.36 5.07 -8.03
CA ILE A 79 3.46 6.23 -8.91
C ILE A 79 4.07 7.43 -8.17
N ALA A 80 3.67 7.68 -6.92
CA ALA A 80 4.25 8.73 -6.09
C ALA A 80 5.72 8.47 -5.72
N GLN A 81 6.12 7.19 -5.59
CA GLN A 81 7.51 6.77 -5.39
C GLN A 81 8.38 6.94 -6.63
N ARG A 82 7.77 6.88 -7.83
CA ARG A 82 8.44 7.19 -9.10
C ARG A 82 8.79 8.68 -9.14
N ARG A 83 9.82 9.06 -8.40
CA ARG A 83 10.50 10.34 -8.59
C ARG A 83 11.09 10.33 -9.99
N GLY A 84 10.71 11.33 -10.78
CA GLY A 84 11.20 11.52 -12.14
C GLY A 84 12.71 11.42 -12.20
N SER A 85 13.16 10.62 -13.15
CA SER A 85 14.53 10.57 -13.67
C SER A 85 14.98 11.94 -14.17
#